data_AF-A0A9E3XGI0-F1
#
_entry.id   AF-A0A9E3XGI0-F1
#
_cell.length_a   1.000
_cell.length_b   1.000
_cell.length_c   1.000
_cell.angle_alpha   90.00
_cell.angle_beta   90.00
_cell.angle_gamma   90.00
#
_symmetry.space_group_name_H-M   'P 1'
#
loop_
_entity.id
_entity.type
_entity.pdbx_description
1 polymer ?
#
loop_
_entity_poly.entity_id
_entity_poly.type
_entity_poly.pdbx_seq_one_letter_code
_entity_poly.pdbx_strand_id
1 'polypeptide(L)'
;MKRILTTLLMMLFVWNLCALGEGKQGKKSFKELTRQERHELFKAHREALARALADDERHEELKETIITGNQIRVLVTNQGSISTPDADNANADLVWPAGPNGLGYAYEFGPLIGAEVIDENGDTLHIISDGFINPADGDYEPGTTNRWGWEPKIGFADPNSNEVATFSDLDTDQDGKPDSWPDNWYNQTLGRYVWPAFLGDDATTPDEEVFYVMDDLDNAEFPTYHPFPTDSTLKGLGMDLQVRIFQFNNPLAEDLIFLVYTVTNISQQPIDKVFLGMFGDPHIGGPNDFADDNASFISAFDETFPFNTRNMLYAW
;
A
#
# COMPACT_ATOMS: atom_id res chain seq x y z
N MET A 1 -9.97 2.56 -33.59
CA MET A 1 -9.15 3.77 -33.84
C MET A 1 -8.95 4.65 -32.60
N LYS A 2 -9.96 4.89 -31.74
CA LYS A 2 -9.75 5.60 -30.47
C LYS A 2 -8.86 4.85 -29.46
N ARG A 3 -9.06 3.54 -29.28
CA ARG A 3 -8.23 2.69 -28.38
C ARG A 3 -6.73 2.75 -28.69
N ILE A 4 -6.33 2.68 -29.95
CA ILE A 4 -4.90 2.64 -30.36
C ILE A 4 -4.20 3.98 -30.08
N LEU A 5 -4.91 5.10 -30.19
CA LEU A 5 -4.32 6.44 -30.02
C LEU A 5 -4.12 6.80 -28.53
N THR A 6 -5.03 6.38 -27.65
CA THR A 6 -4.86 6.50 -26.19
C THR A 6 -3.75 5.60 -25.66
N THR A 7 -3.65 4.35 -26.15
CA THR A 7 -2.56 3.43 -25.75
C THR A 7 -1.19 3.95 -26.18
N LEU A 8 -1.06 4.59 -27.36
CA LEU A 8 0.22 5.15 -27.82
C LEU A 8 0.69 6.37 -27.00
N LEU A 9 -0.25 7.24 -26.59
CA LEU A 9 0.08 8.41 -25.77
C LEU A 9 0.48 8.00 -24.34
N MET A 10 -0.17 6.95 -23.82
CA MET A 10 0.11 6.35 -22.52
C MET A 10 1.49 5.66 -22.52
N MET A 11 1.82 4.89 -23.56
CA MET A 11 3.16 4.29 -23.73
C MET A 11 4.28 5.34 -23.76
N LEU A 12 4.09 6.49 -24.43
CA LEU A 12 5.09 7.57 -24.47
C LEU A 12 5.29 8.28 -23.12
N PHE A 13 4.24 8.34 -22.30
CA PHE A 13 4.31 9.00 -20.98
C PHE A 13 4.86 8.05 -19.92
N VAL A 14 4.40 6.80 -19.90
CA VAL A 14 4.90 5.75 -19.01
C VAL A 14 6.34 5.39 -19.34
N TRP A 15 6.75 5.39 -20.61
CA TRP A 15 8.15 5.18 -20.96
C TRP A 15 9.05 6.29 -20.41
N ASN A 16 8.56 7.54 -20.27
CA ASN A 16 9.32 8.58 -19.58
C ASN A 16 9.41 8.35 -18.07
N LEU A 17 8.38 7.74 -17.45
CA LEU A 17 8.35 7.35 -16.03
C LEU A 17 9.24 6.13 -15.72
N CYS A 18 9.13 5.01 -16.44
CA CYS A 18 10.06 3.87 -16.28
C CYS A 18 11.51 4.29 -16.59
N ALA A 19 11.72 5.15 -17.59
CA ALA A 19 13.06 5.66 -17.90
C ALA A 19 13.55 6.77 -16.95
N LEU A 20 12.81 7.11 -15.88
CA LEU A 20 13.31 7.85 -14.72
C LEU A 20 13.91 6.90 -13.67
N GLY A 21 13.51 5.62 -13.65
CA GLY A 21 14.09 4.57 -12.79
C GLY A 21 15.35 3.92 -13.37
N GLU A 22 15.46 3.79 -14.70
CA GLU A 22 16.68 3.23 -15.33
C GLU A 22 17.76 4.29 -15.58
N GLY A 23 18.74 4.36 -14.69
CA GLY A 23 19.90 5.23 -14.85
C GLY A 23 20.75 4.88 -16.08
N LYS A 24 20.78 5.79 -17.08
CA LYS A 24 21.96 6.15 -17.92
C LYS A 24 21.60 7.21 -18.99
N GLN A 25 21.41 8.47 -18.57
CA GLN A 25 21.79 9.72 -19.25
C GLN A 25 20.99 10.90 -18.67
N GLY A 26 21.63 11.74 -17.84
CA GLY A 26 21.27 13.15 -17.63
C GLY A 26 19.83 13.51 -17.23
N LYS A 27 19.11 12.64 -16.51
CA LYS A 27 17.77 12.96 -15.96
C LYS A 27 17.89 13.22 -14.47
N LYS A 28 17.16 14.23 -13.98
CA LYS A 28 17.03 14.53 -12.55
C LYS A 28 16.30 13.38 -11.85
N SER A 29 16.74 12.98 -10.66
CA SER A 29 16.00 12.02 -9.82
C SER A 29 14.66 12.61 -9.40
N PHE A 30 13.68 11.77 -9.02
CA PHE A 30 12.37 12.25 -8.56
C PHE A 30 12.52 13.28 -7.42
N LYS A 31 13.45 13.04 -6.47
CA LYS A 31 13.75 13.96 -5.36
C LYS A 31 14.45 15.26 -5.79
N GLU A 32 15.09 15.30 -6.96
CA GLU A 32 15.74 16.50 -7.52
C GLU A 32 14.78 17.39 -8.33
N LEU A 33 13.54 16.94 -8.55
CA LEU A 33 12.50 17.71 -9.20
C LEU A 33 11.92 18.77 -8.26
N THR A 34 11.43 19.87 -8.83
CA THR A 34 10.68 20.86 -8.05
C THR A 34 9.39 20.24 -7.51
N ARG A 35 8.88 20.78 -6.40
CA ARG A 35 7.62 20.35 -5.79
C ARG A 35 6.46 20.28 -6.79
N GLN A 36 6.36 21.24 -7.71
CA GLN A 36 5.30 21.25 -8.72
C GLN A 36 5.52 20.17 -9.78
N GLU A 37 6.76 19.95 -10.24
CA GLU A 37 7.08 18.88 -11.19
C GLU A 37 6.79 17.49 -10.58
N ARG A 38 7.17 17.26 -9.33
CA ARG A 38 6.84 16.02 -8.59
C ARG A 38 5.34 15.80 -8.52
N HIS A 39 4.59 16.83 -8.12
CA HIS A 39 3.14 16.77 -8.03
C HIS A 39 2.49 16.34 -9.34
N GLU A 40 2.81 17.04 -10.44
CA GLU A 40 2.17 16.77 -11.73
C GLU A 40 2.53 15.38 -12.28
N LEU A 41 3.78 14.94 -12.10
CA LEU A 41 4.19 13.59 -12.50
C LEU A 41 3.48 12.52 -11.69
N PHE A 42 3.46 12.67 -10.37
CA PHE A 42 2.86 11.71 -9.48
C PHE A 42 1.35 11.64 -9.66
N LYS A 43 0.69 12.80 -9.75
CA LYS A 43 -0.74 12.90 -10.06
C LYS A 43 -1.08 12.21 -11.38
N ALA A 44 -0.33 12.48 -12.44
CA ALA A 44 -0.56 11.85 -13.74
C ALA A 44 -0.40 10.33 -13.69
N HIS A 45 0.60 9.84 -12.93
CA HIS A 45 0.79 8.41 -12.69
C HIS A 45 -0.37 7.81 -11.90
N ARG A 46 -0.76 8.41 -10.77
CA ARG A 46 -1.87 7.97 -9.90
C ARG A 46 -3.19 7.91 -10.65
N GLU A 47 -3.48 8.92 -11.49
CA GLU A 47 -4.66 8.90 -12.36
C GLU A 47 -4.60 7.79 -13.41
N ALA A 48 -3.41 7.44 -13.92
CA ALA A 48 -3.24 6.36 -14.88
C ALA A 48 -3.40 4.99 -14.22
N LEU A 49 -2.83 4.80 -13.02
CA LEU A 49 -3.01 3.61 -12.20
C LEU A 49 -4.48 3.41 -11.82
N ALA A 50 -5.15 4.46 -11.32
CA ALA A 50 -6.57 4.39 -10.98
C ALA A 50 -7.44 3.99 -12.18
N ARG A 51 -7.14 4.49 -13.39
CA ARG A 51 -7.84 4.07 -14.61
C ARG A 51 -7.56 2.61 -14.98
N ALA A 52 -6.34 2.13 -14.80
CA ALA A 52 -6.00 0.74 -15.10
C ALA A 52 -6.77 -0.21 -14.16
N LEU A 53 -6.83 0.10 -12.87
CA LEU A 53 -7.58 -0.66 -11.88
C LEU A 53 -9.10 -0.59 -12.11
N ALA A 54 -9.64 0.57 -12.50
CA ALA A 54 -11.06 0.69 -12.81
C ALA A 54 -11.50 -0.14 -14.04
N ASP A 55 -10.56 -0.45 -14.94
CA ASP A 55 -10.79 -1.31 -16.10
C ASP A 55 -10.51 -2.80 -15.80
N ASP A 56 -10.01 -3.14 -14.60
CA ASP A 56 -9.72 -4.51 -14.17
C ASP A 56 -10.94 -5.12 -13.45
N GLU A 57 -11.38 -6.29 -13.93
CA GLU A 57 -12.50 -7.02 -13.34
C GLU A 57 -12.09 -7.87 -12.11
N ARG A 58 -10.78 -7.99 -11.82
CA ARG A 58 -10.25 -8.80 -10.71
C ARG A 58 -9.94 -8.03 -9.43
N HIS A 59 -9.74 -6.72 -9.52
CA HIS A 59 -9.32 -5.87 -8.41
C HIS A 59 -10.29 -4.72 -8.16
N GLU A 60 -10.24 -4.15 -6.97
CA GLU A 60 -10.91 -2.87 -6.71
C GLU A 60 -10.11 -1.72 -7.30
N GLU A 61 -10.79 -0.60 -7.52
CA GLU A 61 -10.13 0.66 -7.78
C GLU A 61 -9.18 1.04 -6.63
N LEU A 62 -8.16 1.83 -6.94
CA LEU A 62 -7.33 2.47 -5.92
C LEU A 62 -8.22 3.38 -5.06
N LYS A 63 -8.26 3.10 -3.75
CA LYS A 63 -8.97 3.89 -2.74
C LYS A 63 -7.98 4.42 -1.72
N GLU A 64 -8.28 5.59 -1.18
CA GLU A 64 -7.34 6.34 -0.35
C GLU A 64 -8.10 7.09 0.74
N THR A 65 -7.57 7.08 1.96
CA THR A 65 -8.20 7.79 3.08
C THR A 65 -7.17 8.44 3.98
N ILE A 66 -7.51 9.57 4.58
CA ILE A 66 -6.67 10.22 5.59
C ILE A 66 -7.25 9.91 6.97
N ILE A 67 -6.48 9.20 7.79
CA ILE A 67 -6.86 8.90 9.18
C ILE A 67 -6.22 9.85 10.17
N THR A 68 -6.98 10.19 11.22
CA THR A 68 -6.59 11.13 12.31
C THR A 68 -7.24 10.77 13.64
N GLY A 69 -7.34 9.47 13.95
CA GLY A 69 -7.91 8.99 15.21
C GLY A 69 -7.07 9.32 16.45
N ASN A 70 -5.80 9.74 16.30
CA ASN A 70 -4.93 10.18 17.39
C ASN A 70 -3.97 11.31 16.96
N GLN A 71 -2.81 11.47 17.63
CA GLN A 71 -1.83 12.51 17.29
C GLN A 71 -1.07 12.23 15.98
N ILE A 72 -1.37 11.15 15.25
CA ILE A 72 -0.79 10.88 13.95
C ILE A 72 -1.83 11.16 12.87
N ARG A 73 -1.46 11.93 11.85
CA ARG A 73 -2.21 12.02 10.59
C ARG A 73 -1.45 11.26 9.52
N VAL A 74 -2.11 10.38 8.78
CA VAL A 74 -1.48 9.68 7.65
C VAL A 74 -2.48 9.37 6.56
N LEU A 75 -2.04 9.42 5.29
CA LEU A 75 -2.81 8.91 4.17
C LEU A 75 -2.55 7.41 4.00
N VAL A 76 -3.59 6.62 3.82
CA VAL A 76 -3.53 5.18 3.63
C VAL A 76 -4.12 4.85 2.27
N THR A 77 -3.52 3.90 1.56
CA THR A 77 -4.10 3.33 0.34
C THR A 77 -4.49 1.87 0.56
N ASN A 78 -5.44 1.36 -0.24
CA ASN A 78 -5.78 -0.07 -0.28
C ASN A 78 -4.75 -0.94 -1.05
N GLN A 79 -3.58 -0.39 -1.39
CA GLN A 79 -2.44 -1.09 -2.00
C GLN A 79 -1.26 -1.27 -1.02
N GLY A 80 -1.47 -1.09 0.29
CA GLY A 80 -0.47 -1.39 1.31
C GLY A 80 0.43 -0.23 1.70
N SER A 81 0.45 0.85 0.92
CA SER A 81 1.25 2.03 1.21
C SER A 81 0.61 2.87 2.31
N ILE A 82 1.41 3.25 3.32
CA ILE A 82 1.11 4.32 4.27
C ILE A 82 2.00 5.51 3.97
N SER A 83 1.37 6.68 3.95
CA SER A 83 1.86 7.83 3.20
C SER A 83 2.00 7.51 1.70
N THR A 84 2.12 8.54 0.87
CA THR A 84 2.42 8.36 -0.54
C THR A 84 3.41 9.41 -1.01
N PRO A 85 4.14 9.14 -2.11
CA PRO A 85 4.89 10.17 -2.78
C PRO A 85 3.99 11.38 -3.07
N ASP A 86 4.56 12.58 -3.13
CA ASP A 86 3.82 13.87 -3.14
C ASP A 86 3.24 14.32 -1.77
N ALA A 87 3.83 13.81 -0.69
CA ALA A 87 3.70 14.27 0.70
C ALA A 87 3.52 15.80 0.84
N ASP A 88 4.31 16.58 0.09
CA ASP A 88 4.33 18.04 0.11
C ASP A 88 3.02 18.72 -0.30
N ASN A 89 2.23 18.12 -1.20
CA ASN A 89 1.05 18.75 -1.82
C ASN A 89 -0.27 18.13 -1.42
N ALA A 90 -0.30 16.83 -1.10
CA ALA A 90 -1.53 16.08 -0.95
C ALA A 90 -1.94 15.83 0.52
N ASN A 91 -1.27 16.44 1.51
CA ASN A 91 -1.37 16.00 2.92
C ASN A 91 -1.13 14.48 3.04
N ALA A 92 -0.26 13.92 2.20
CA ALA A 92 -0.03 12.49 2.16
C ALA A 92 0.97 12.02 3.22
N ASP A 93 1.88 12.89 3.67
CA ASP A 93 2.88 12.60 4.69
C ASP A 93 2.27 12.10 6.00
N LEU A 94 2.98 11.20 6.67
CA LEU A 94 2.73 10.89 8.09
C LEU A 94 3.20 12.06 8.94
N VAL A 95 2.25 12.73 9.59
CA VAL A 95 2.51 13.90 10.42
C VAL A 95 2.22 13.65 11.88
N TRP A 96 3.17 14.05 12.72
CA TRP A 96 3.06 14.00 14.17
C TRP A 96 3.70 15.26 14.82
N PRO A 97 3.16 15.80 15.92
CA PRO A 97 1.77 15.62 16.36
C PRO A 97 0.80 16.16 15.31
N ALA A 98 -0.42 15.64 15.28
CA ALA A 98 -1.43 16.03 14.32
C ALA A 98 -1.78 17.52 14.47
N GLY A 99 -2.03 18.19 13.35
CA GLY A 99 -2.40 19.60 13.30
C GLY A 99 -1.32 20.51 12.70
N PRO A 100 -1.50 21.84 12.81
CA PRO A 100 -0.74 22.81 12.01
C PRO A 100 0.74 22.95 12.41
N ASN A 101 1.13 22.42 13.56
CA ASN A 101 2.51 22.46 14.06
C ASN A 101 3.22 21.10 13.96
N GLY A 102 2.57 20.10 13.36
CA GLY A 102 3.17 18.79 13.17
C GLY A 102 4.32 18.81 12.17
N LEU A 103 5.22 17.84 12.31
CA LEU A 103 6.31 17.59 11.37
C LEU A 103 6.01 16.33 10.55
N GLY A 104 6.55 16.25 9.34
CA GLY A 104 6.58 15.02 8.56
C GLY A 104 7.54 14.02 9.17
N TYR A 105 7.26 12.74 8.99
CA TYR A 105 8.10 11.63 9.48
C TYR A 105 8.26 10.50 8.48
N ALA A 106 7.33 10.34 7.53
CA ALA A 106 7.33 9.18 6.64
C ALA A 106 6.80 9.56 5.26
N TYR A 107 7.66 9.45 4.25
CA TYR A 107 7.30 9.78 2.87
C TYR A 107 6.50 8.66 2.22
N GLU A 108 6.96 7.42 2.34
CA GLU A 108 6.26 6.23 1.85
C GLU A 108 6.75 4.99 2.61
N PHE A 109 5.85 4.20 3.17
CA PHE A 109 6.17 2.93 3.83
C PHE A 109 5.12 1.89 3.44
N GLY A 110 5.48 0.61 3.44
CA GLY A 110 4.51 -0.44 3.16
C GLY A 110 5.07 -1.83 3.41
N PRO A 111 4.20 -2.85 3.50
CA PRO A 111 4.62 -4.22 3.70
C PRO A 111 5.27 -4.77 2.42
N LEU A 112 6.31 -5.57 2.59
CA LEU A 112 6.86 -6.41 1.52
C LEU A 112 6.86 -7.87 1.95
N ILE A 113 6.54 -8.75 1.02
CA ILE A 113 6.70 -10.20 1.17
C ILE A 113 7.66 -10.68 0.09
N GLY A 114 8.75 -11.31 0.51
CA GLY A 114 9.69 -11.97 -0.38
C GLY A 114 9.66 -13.47 -0.17
N ALA A 115 9.79 -14.26 -1.23
CA ALA A 115 9.95 -15.70 -1.08
C ALA A 115 10.90 -16.30 -2.11
N GLU A 116 11.55 -17.40 -1.71
CA GLU A 116 12.33 -18.25 -2.60
C GLU A 116 11.46 -19.42 -3.05
N VAL A 117 11.27 -19.54 -4.36
CA VAL A 117 10.44 -20.57 -5.00
C VAL A 117 11.19 -21.26 -6.12
N ILE A 118 10.70 -22.42 -6.56
CA ILE A 118 11.26 -23.16 -7.70
C ILE A 118 10.29 -23.07 -8.87
N ASP A 119 10.78 -22.65 -10.02
CA ASP A 119 9.97 -22.52 -11.23
C ASP A 119 9.79 -23.87 -11.96
N GLU A 120 9.05 -23.87 -13.07
CA GLU A 120 8.81 -25.09 -13.86
C GLU A 120 10.07 -25.69 -14.51
N ASN A 121 11.13 -24.90 -14.66
CA ASN A 121 12.42 -25.33 -15.20
C ASN A 121 13.34 -25.91 -14.12
N GLY A 122 12.96 -25.78 -12.85
CA GLY A 122 13.79 -26.15 -11.70
C GLY A 122 14.75 -25.05 -11.25
N ASP A 123 14.60 -23.83 -11.77
CA ASP A 123 15.38 -22.68 -11.38
C ASP A 123 14.84 -22.07 -10.07
N THR A 124 15.76 -21.53 -9.26
CA THR A 124 15.41 -20.82 -8.03
C THR A 124 15.09 -19.37 -8.35
N LEU A 125 13.89 -18.93 -7.98
CA LEU A 125 13.44 -17.54 -8.11
C LEU A 125 13.31 -16.90 -6.73
N HIS A 126 13.61 -15.59 -6.67
CA HIS A 126 13.33 -14.74 -5.53
C HIS A 126 12.30 -13.71 -5.96
N ILE A 127 11.05 -13.90 -5.53
CA ILE A 127 9.92 -13.06 -5.90
C ILE A 127 9.61 -12.14 -4.73
N ILE A 128 9.36 -10.87 -5.02
CA ILE A 128 8.94 -9.85 -4.04
C ILE A 128 7.57 -9.32 -4.46
N SER A 129 6.70 -9.16 -3.47
CA SER A 129 5.41 -8.48 -3.61
C SER A 129 5.41 -7.26 -2.70
N ASP A 130 5.33 -6.07 -3.29
CA ASP A 130 5.33 -4.77 -2.61
C ASP A 130 4.22 -3.85 -3.13
N GLY A 131 4.09 -2.70 -2.46
CA GLY A 131 3.05 -1.70 -2.70
C GLY A 131 3.58 -0.33 -3.14
N PHE A 132 4.81 -0.23 -3.67
CA PHE A 132 5.40 1.06 -4.07
C PHE A 132 4.56 1.77 -5.13
N ILE A 133 4.03 2.95 -4.83
CA ILE A 133 3.15 3.65 -5.78
C ILE A 133 3.97 4.35 -6.87
N ASN A 134 5.22 4.72 -6.59
CA ASN A 134 6.07 5.31 -7.61
C ASN A 134 6.61 4.23 -8.58
N PRO A 135 6.43 4.37 -9.91
CA PRO A 135 6.93 3.41 -10.90
C PRO A 135 8.46 3.40 -11.05
N ALA A 136 9.16 4.35 -10.42
CA ALA A 136 10.62 4.32 -10.34
C ALA A 136 11.13 3.42 -9.21
N ASP A 137 10.27 3.07 -8.24
CA ASP A 137 10.62 2.33 -7.03
C ASP A 137 9.98 0.92 -7.00
N GLY A 138 8.73 0.78 -7.50
CA GLY A 138 8.04 -0.51 -7.63
C GLY A 138 8.14 -1.14 -9.01
N ASP A 139 7.72 -2.41 -9.11
CA ASP A 139 7.74 -3.18 -10.35
C ASP A 139 6.40 -3.12 -11.11
N TYR A 140 6.49 -2.88 -12.42
CA TYR A 140 5.36 -2.70 -13.33
C TYR A 140 5.66 -3.36 -14.68
N GLU A 141 4.62 -3.81 -15.38
CA GLU A 141 4.78 -4.30 -16.74
C GLU A 141 5.39 -3.20 -17.64
N PRO A 142 6.49 -3.48 -18.36
CA PRO A 142 7.23 -2.48 -19.11
C PRO A 142 6.37 -1.62 -20.04
N GLY A 143 6.37 -0.31 -19.78
CA GLY A 143 5.65 0.67 -20.61
C GLY A 143 4.14 0.77 -20.30
N THR A 144 3.67 0.15 -19.22
CA THR A 144 2.28 0.23 -18.74
C THR A 144 2.21 0.66 -17.27
N THR A 145 0.99 0.82 -16.75
CA THR A 145 0.71 1.06 -15.33
C THR A 145 0.20 -0.18 -14.61
N ASN A 146 0.29 -1.36 -15.24
CA ASN A 146 -0.07 -2.62 -14.61
C ASN A 146 1.04 -2.99 -13.62
N ARG A 147 0.70 -3.07 -12.34
CA ARG A 147 1.65 -3.37 -11.27
C ARG A 147 1.97 -4.86 -11.23
N TRP A 148 3.18 -5.18 -10.81
CA TRP A 148 3.61 -6.53 -10.43
C TRP A 148 3.86 -6.60 -8.92
N GLY A 149 2.80 -6.47 -8.14
CA GLY A 149 2.86 -6.39 -6.68
C GLY A 149 1.47 -6.49 -6.06
N TRP A 150 1.24 -5.79 -4.95
CA TRP A 150 -0.05 -5.78 -4.28
C TRP A 150 -1.12 -5.03 -5.08
N GLU A 151 -2.25 -5.68 -5.32
CA GLU A 151 -3.45 -5.10 -5.91
C GLU A 151 -4.67 -5.25 -4.98
N PRO A 152 -5.58 -4.26 -4.93
CA PRO A 152 -6.71 -4.28 -4.00
C PRO A 152 -7.70 -5.40 -4.30
N LYS A 153 -8.05 -6.20 -3.29
CA LYS A 153 -8.96 -7.34 -3.46
C LYS A 153 -10.42 -6.89 -3.43
N ILE A 154 -11.24 -7.43 -4.34
CA ILE A 154 -12.68 -7.14 -4.40
C ILE A 154 -13.44 -7.55 -3.13
N GLY A 155 -14.32 -6.66 -2.66
CA GLY A 155 -15.29 -6.90 -1.61
C GLY A 155 -14.94 -6.27 -0.26
N PHE A 156 -14.04 -5.30 -0.24
CA PHE A 156 -13.54 -4.62 0.96
C PHE A 156 -13.72 -3.11 0.95
N ALA A 157 -14.14 -2.50 -0.16
CA ALA A 157 -14.55 -1.09 -0.23
C ALA A 157 -15.84 -0.89 -1.06
N ASP A 158 -16.56 0.22 -0.82
CA ASP A 158 -17.67 0.62 -1.69
C ASP A 158 -17.14 1.03 -3.08
N PRO A 159 -17.62 0.42 -4.17
CA PRO A 159 -17.26 0.82 -5.53
C PRO A 159 -17.58 2.30 -5.85
N ASN A 160 -18.55 2.91 -5.17
CA ASN A 160 -18.98 4.29 -5.38
C ASN A 160 -18.27 5.30 -4.47
N SER A 161 -17.45 4.85 -3.53
CA SER A 161 -16.60 5.69 -2.68
C SER A 161 -15.19 5.80 -3.25
N ASN A 162 -14.46 6.87 -2.93
CA ASN A 162 -13.02 6.94 -3.23
C ASN A 162 -12.16 6.59 -2.00
N GLU A 163 -12.80 6.31 -0.86
CA GLU A 163 -12.15 6.12 0.43
C GLU A 163 -11.93 4.63 0.73
N VAL A 164 -10.83 4.31 1.39
CA VAL A 164 -10.65 2.99 2.02
C VAL A 164 -11.66 2.87 3.15
N ALA A 165 -12.22 1.68 3.38
CA ALA A 165 -13.14 1.46 4.48
C ALA A 165 -12.50 1.78 5.83
N THR A 166 -13.16 2.65 6.60
CA THR A 166 -12.75 3.01 7.97
C THR A 166 -13.89 2.80 8.97
N PHE A 167 -13.54 2.50 10.22
CA PHE A 167 -14.52 2.30 11.28
C PHE A 167 -15.32 3.57 11.57
N SER A 168 -14.68 4.74 11.52
CA SER A 168 -15.30 6.01 11.89
C SER A 168 -16.13 6.65 10.77
N ASP A 169 -16.20 6.01 9.59
CA ASP A 169 -16.83 6.59 8.41
C ASP A 169 -18.32 6.90 8.63
N LEU A 170 -18.78 7.94 7.95
CA LEU A 170 -20.13 8.46 8.09
C LEU A 170 -21.04 7.88 7.02
N ASP A 171 -22.32 7.71 7.38
CA ASP A 171 -23.42 7.49 6.43
C ASP A 171 -23.97 8.88 6.05
N THR A 172 -23.42 9.48 5.00
CA THR A 172 -23.74 10.88 4.67
C THR A 172 -25.03 11.02 3.88
N ASP A 173 -25.42 9.99 3.13
CA ASP A 173 -26.66 9.94 2.36
C ASP A 173 -27.86 9.35 3.13
N GLN A 174 -27.61 8.83 4.34
CA GLN A 174 -28.57 8.30 5.30
C GLN A 174 -29.31 7.05 4.79
N ASP A 175 -28.64 6.23 3.98
CA ASP A 175 -29.18 4.97 3.47
C ASP A 175 -29.02 3.79 4.45
N GLY A 176 -28.28 4.00 5.55
CA GLY A 176 -27.99 3.04 6.60
C GLY A 176 -26.63 2.33 6.47
N LYS A 177 -25.84 2.65 5.44
CA LYS A 177 -24.49 2.14 5.18
C LYS A 177 -23.47 3.29 5.29
N PRO A 178 -22.36 3.13 6.02
CA PRO A 178 -21.26 4.08 5.93
C PRO A 178 -20.69 4.15 4.51
N ASP A 179 -20.38 5.35 4.02
CA ASP A 179 -20.14 5.63 2.60
C ASP A 179 -19.03 4.77 1.96
N SER A 180 -18.00 4.38 2.72
CA SER A 180 -16.85 3.58 2.29
C SER A 180 -17.03 2.07 2.45
N TRP A 181 -18.09 1.62 3.14
CA TRP A 181 -18.26 0.21 3.46
C TRP A 181 -18.88 -0.56 2.29
N PRO A 182 -18.39 -1.78 1.99
CA PRO A 182 -18.97 -2.59 0.93
C PRO A 182 -20.33 -3.19 1.33
N ASP A 183 -21.20 -3.40 0.33
CA ASP A 183 -22.56 -3.94 0.52
C ASP A 183 -22.58 -5.32 1.20
N ASN A 184 -21.54 -6.13 1.00
CA ASN A 184 -21.43 -7.47 1.55
C ASN A 184 -21.20 -7.51 3.08
N TRP A 185 -20.98 -6.36 3.73
CA TRP A 185 -20.86 -6.25 5.19
C TRP A 185 -22.22 -6.05 5.90
N TYR A 186 -23.33 -6.04 5.16
CA TYR A 186 -24.66 -6.01 5.75
C TYR A 186 -24.97 -7.32 6.49
N ASN A 187 -25.16 -7.25 7.80
CA ASN A 187 -25.55 -8.39 8.62
C ASN A 187 -27.08 -8.56 8.60
N GLN A 188 -27.58 -9.54 7.85
CA GLN A 188 -29.01 -9.83 7.73
C GLN A 188 -29.68 -10.22 9.06
N THR A 189 -28.93 -10.80 10.00
CA THR A 189 -29.49 -11.22 11.31
C THR A 189 -29.71 -10.02 12.22
N LEU A 190 -28.79 -9.06 12.20
CA LEU A 190 -28.86 -7.83 12.99
C LEU A 190 -29.65 -6.71 12.28
N GLY A 191 -29.86 -6.83 10.97
CA GLY A 191 -30.58 -5.86 10.16
C GLY A 191 -29.81 -4.55 9.95
N ARG A 192 -28.47 -4.59 10.04
CA ARG A 192 -27.59 -3.43 9.88
C ARG A 192 -26.22 -3.83 9.35
N TYR A 193 -25.48 -2.85 8.85
CA TYR A 193 -24.04 -3.00 8.60
C TYR A 193 -23.28 -3.16 9.92
N VAL A 194 -22.24 -3.99 9.89
CA VAL A 194 -21.40 -4.31 11.06
C VAL A 194 -19.93 -4.23 10.64
N TRP A 195 -19.15 -3.43 11.35
CA TRP A 195 -17.72 -3.37 11.14
C TRP A 195 -17.08 -4.70 11.56
N PRO A 196 -16.27 -5.33 10.70
CA PRO A 196 -15.57 -6.58 11.04
C PRO A 196 -14.37 -6.27 11.94
N ALA A 197 -14.62 -5.84 13.18
CA ALA A 197 -13.58 -5.35 14.09
C ALA A 197 -12.56 -6.45 14.45
N PHE A 198 -11.28 -6.09 14.54
CA PHE A 198 -10.21 -7.04 14.85
C PHE A 198 -10.41 -7.79 16.17
N LEU A 199 -10.95 -7.10 17.19
CA LEU A 199 -11.16 -7.65 18.53
C LEU A 199 -12.52 -8.38 18.68
N GLY A 200 -13.22 -8.60 17.57
CA GLY A 200 -14.56 -9.18 17.50
C GLY A 200 -15.63 -8.13 17.20
N ASP A 201 -16.65 -8.50 16.42
CA ASP A 201 -17.75 -7.62 15.98
C ASP A 201 -18.29 -6.74 17.11
N ASP A 202 -18.29 -5.42 16.89
CA ASP A 202 -18.71 -4.37 17.86
C ASP A 202 -17.97 -4.38 19.23
N ALA A 203 -16.78 -4.98 19.35
CA ALA A 203 -15.93 -4.85 20.55
C ALA A 203 -15.38 -3.42 20.70
N THR A 204 -15.18 -2.94 21.94
CA THR A 204 -14.68 -1.57 22.21
C THR A 204 -13.38 -1.30 21.46
N THR A 205 -13.48 -0.31 20.58
CA THR A 205 -12.71 -0.11 19.36
C THR A 205 -11.49 0.80 19.58
N PRO A 206 -10.49 0.77 18.68
CA PRO A 206 -9.64 1.94 18.46
C PRO A 206 -10.49 3.18 18.13
N ASP A 207 -9.94 4.38 18.30
CA ASP A 207 -10.62 5.60 17.85
C ASP A 207 -10.69 5.67 16.31
N GLU A 208 -9.79 4.95 15.63
CA GLU A 208 -9.88 4.69 14.19
C GLU A 208 -9.38 3.29 13.83
N GLU A 209 -10.06 2.61 12.91
CA GLU A 209 -9.61 1.36 12.30
C GLU A 209 -9.76 1.42 10.78
N VAL A 210 -8.71 1.07 10.04
CA VAL A 210 -8.78 0.85 8.58
C VAL A 210 -8.74 -0.64 8.32
N PHE A 211 -9.54 -1.12 7.37
CA PHE A 211 -9.56 -2.53 6.97
C PHE A 211 -9.67 -2.70 5.46
N TYR A 212 -8.74 -3.47 4.89
CA TYR A 212 -8.79 -3.90 3.50
C TYR A 212 -7.98 -5.19 3.30
N VAL A 213 -8.12 -5.78 2.11
CA VAL A 213 -7.31 -6.92 1.68
C VAL A 213 -6.74 -6.61 0.31
N MET A 214 -5.53 -7.07 0.07
CA MET A 214 -4.86 -7.02 -1.23
C MET A 214 -4.25 -8.38 -1.55
N ASP A 215 -3.97 -8.65 -2.81
CA ASP A 215 -3.29 -9.86 -3.26
C ASP A 215 -2.28 -9.57 -4.37
N ASP A 216 -1.44 -10.55 -4.72
CA ASP A 216 -0.40 -10.41 -5.73
C ASP A 216 -0.65 -11.24 -6.99
N LEU A 217 -1.91 -11.63 -7.24
CA LEU A 217 -2.28 -12.62 -8.26
C LEU A 217 -2.05 -12.13 -9.70
N ASP A 218 -1.71 -10.86 -9.87
CA ASP A 218 -1.47 -10.19 -11.14
C ASP A 218 0.00 -9.95 -11.44
N ASN A 219 0.89 -10.28 -10.50
CA ASN A 219 2.33 -10.21 -10.72
C ASN A 219 2.78 -11.24 -11.76
N ALA A 220 2.84 -10.81 -13.01
CA ALA A 220 3.23 -11.60 -14.17
C ALA A 220 4.73 -11.49 -14.52
N GLU A 221 5.55 -10.91 -13.64
CA GLU A 221 6.99 -10.73 -13.83
C GLU A 221 7.71 -12.06 -14.05
N PHE A 222 7.23 -13.13 -13.41
CA PHE A 222 7.83 -14.47 -13.39
C PHE A 222 7.02 -15.47 -14.24
N PRO A 223 7.16 -15.48 -15.58
CA PRO A 223 6.27 -16.23 -16.46
C PRO A 223 6.37 -17.76 -16.31
N THR A 224 7.50 -18.27 -15.80
CA THR A 224 7.78 -19.70 -15.60
C THR A 224 7.38 -20.21 -14.22
N TYR A 225 6.89 -19.32 -13.34
CA TYR A 225 6.37 -19.69 -12.03
C TYR A 225 4.83 -19.77 -12.06
N HIS A 226 4.29 -20.86 -11.53
CA HIS A 226 2.87 -21.18 -11.58
C HIS A 226 2.36 -21.63 -10.19
N PRO A 227 2.02 -20.68 -9.29
CA PRO A 227 1.54 -21.00 -7.94
C PRO A 227 0.20 -21.76 -7.94
N PHE A 228 -0.58 -21.68 -9.02
CA PHE A 228 -1.86 -22.36 -9.22
C PHE A 228 -1.82 -23.28 -10.44
N PRO A 229 -1.39 -24.56 -10.32
CA PRO A 229 -1.35 -25.49 -11.45
C PRO A 229 -2.68 -25.71 -12.17
N THR A 230 -3.82 -25.47 -11.50
CA THR A 230 -5.16 -25.58 -12.11
C THR A 230 -5.65 -24.32 -12.82
N ASP A 231 -5.00 -23.17 -12.59
CA ASP A 231 -5.36 -21.89 -13.19
C ASP A 231 -4.12 -21.02 -13.40
N SER A 232 -3.55 -21.08 -14.61
CA SER A 232 -2.33 -20.36 -14.95
C SER A 232 -2.51 -18.85 -15.14
N THR A 233 -3.75 -18.34 -15.03
CA THR A 233 -4.05 -16.90 -15.04
C THR A 233 -3.73 -16.22 -13.72
N LEU A 234 -3.63 -17.00 -12.63
CA LEU A 234 -3.21 -16.55 -11.30
C LEU A 234 -1.69 -16.65 -11.17
N LYS A 235 -1.05 -15.54 -10.81
CA LYS A 235 0.40 -15.35 -10.77
C LYS A 235 0.88 -14.92 -9.38
N GLY A 236 1.99 -14.17 -9.32
CA GLY A 236 2.65 -13.74 -8.08
C GLY A 236 3.16 -14.89 -7.24
N LEU A 237 3.30 -14.66 -5.94
CA LEU A 237 3.53 -15.71 -4.94
C LEU A 237 2.22 -16.47 -4.61
N GLY A 238 1.07 -15.87 -4.89
CA GLY A 238 -0.24 -16.41 -4.51
C GLY A 238 -0.54 -16.12 -3.05
N MET A 239 -0.42 -14.84 -2.68
CA MET A 239 -0.58 -14.35 -1.32
C MET A 239 -1.80 -13.44 -1.20
N ASP A 240 -2.62 -13.70 -0.19
CA ASP A 240 -3.56 -12.71 0.33
C ASP A 240 -2.92 -11.98 1.51
N LEU A 241 -3.02 -10.65 1.51
CA LEU A 241 -2.56 -9.80 2.60
C LEU A 241 -3.72 -9.00 3.15
N GLN A 242 -4.19 -9.40 4.33
CA GLN A 242 -5.17 -8.64 5.08
C GLN A 242 -4.46 -7.57 5.91
N VAL A 243 -4.90 -6.32 5.77
CA VAL A 243 -4.30 -5.16 6.42
C VAL A 243 -5.28 -4.52 7.39
N ARG A 244 -4.80 -4.26 8.61
CA ARG A 244 -5.49 -3.44 9.59
C ARG A 244 -4.58 -2.36 10.14
N ILE A 245 -5.13 -1.16 10.28
CA ILE A 245 -4.42 -0.01 10.85
C ILE A 245 -5.25 0.56 11.99
N PHE A 246 -4.63 0.78 13.14
CA PHE A 246 -5.31 1.26 14.34
C PHE A 246 -4.69 2.55 14.86
N GLN A 247 -5.55 3.48 15.26
CA GLN A 247 -5.17 4.65 16.05
C GLN A 247 -5.98 4.70 17.34
N PHE A 248 -5.30 4.93 18.46
CA PHE A 248 -5.91 5.06 19.77
C PHE A 248 -5.59 6.43 20.34
N ASN A 249 -6.60 7.17 20.80
CA ASN A 249 -6.49 8.48 21.43
C ASN A 249 -6.28 8.37 22.95
N ASN A 250 -5.81 7.22 23.42
CA ASN A 250 -5.42 7.00 24.80
C ASN A 250 -4.03 7.61 25.03
N PRO A 251 -3.75 8.34 26.13
CA PRO A 251 -2.43 8.92 26.41
C PRO A 251 -1.24 7.94 26.37
N LEU A 252 -1.48 6.63 26.46
CA LEU A 252 -0.42 5.60 26.34
C LEU A 252 -0.14 5.19 24.88
N ALA A 253 -0.97 5.59 23.93
CA ALA A 253 -0.94 5.16 22.53
C ALA A 253 -1.24 6.28 21.53
N GLU A 254 -1.49 7.52 22.00
CA GLU A 254 -1.86 8.65 21.14
C GLU A 254 -0.75 9.07 20.16
N ASP A 255 0.49 8.69 20.46
CA ASP A 255 1.68 8.89 19.63
C ASP A 255 2.09 7.63 18.83
N LEU A 256 1.22 6.60 18.77
CA LEU A 256 1.51 5.33 18.10
C LEU A 256 0.47 5.02 17.02
N ILE A 257 0.91 4.42 15.92
CA ILE A 257 0.05 3.79 14.91
C ILE A 257 0.37 2.30 14.87
N PHE A 258 -0.65 1.46 14.91
CA PHE A 258 -0.46 0.00 14.86
C PHE A 258 -0.85 -0.50 13.48
N LEU A 259 0.03 -1.26 12.85
CA LEU A 259 -0.23 -1.93 11.58
C LEU A 259 -0.16 -3.43 11.81
N VAL A 260 -1.23 -4.13 11.45
CA VAL A 260 -1.35 -5.57 11.58
C VAL A 260 -1.56 -6.17 10.20
N TYR A 261 -0.61 -6.99 9.80
CA TYR A 261 -0.59 -7.68 8.52
C TYR A 261 -0.82 -9.17 8.74
N THR A 262 -1.88 -9.72 8.17
CA THR A 262 -2.13 -11.18 8.15
C THR A 262 -1.89 -11.69 6.75
N VAL A 263 -0.78 -12.43 6.58
CA VAL A 263 -0.34 -13.00 5.31
C VAL A 263 -0.86 -14.42 5.19
N THR A 264 -1.54 -14.74 4.08
CA THR A 264 -2.06 -16.08 3.81
C THR A 264 -1.54 -16.56 2.46
N ASN A 265 -0.86 -17.72 2.44
CA ASN A 265 -0.58 -18.42 1.20
C ASN A 265 -1.89 -19.05 0.69
N ILE A 266 -2.44 -18.49 -0.38
CA ILE A 266 -3.65 -18.99 -1.06
C ILE A 266 -3.32 -19.83 -2.30
N SER A 267 -2.03 -19.93 -2.65
CA SER A 267 -1.57 -20.79 -3.74
C SER A 267 -1.82 -22.28 -3.45
N GLN A 268 -1.68 -23.09 -4.50
CA GLN A 268 -1.79 -24.55 -4.40
C GLN A 268 -0.44 -25.21 -4.10
N GLN A 269 0.60 -24.42 -3.85
CA GLN A 269 1.95 -24.90 -3.58
C GLN A 269 2.45 -24.40 -2.21
N PRO A 270 3.15 -25.24 -1.44
CA PRO A 270 3.79 -24.77 -0.22
C PRO A 270 4.96 -23.84 -0.57
N ILE A 271 5.17 -22.81 0.26
CA ILE A 271 6.29 -21.89 0.14
C ILE A 271 7.06 -21.94 1.46
N ASP A 272 8.24 -22.58 1.42
CA ASP A 272 9.00 -22.93 2.62
C ASP A 272 9.92 -21.81 3.12
N LYS A 273 10.28 -20.86 2.23
CA LYS A 273 11.21 -19.77 2.52
C LYS A 273 10.55 -18.43 2.23
N VAL A 274 10.03 -17.81 3.29
CA VAL A 274 9.32 -16.54 3.23
C VAL A 274 10.00 -15.51 4.12
N PHE A 275 10.10 -14.29 3.63
CA PHE A 275 10.55 -13.11 4.34
C PHE A 275 9.40 -12.10 4.39
N LEU A 276 9.10 -11.60 5.59
CA LEU A 276 8.22 -10.46 5.80
C LEU A 276 9.09 -9.27 6.19
N GLY A 277 8.85 -8.13 5.57
CA GLY A 277 9.49 -6.88 5.91
C GLY A 277 8.63 -5.67 5.59
N MET A 278 9.27 -4.52 5.58
CA MET A 278 8.69 -3.29 5.07
C MET A 278 9.75 -2.53 4.28
N PHE A 279 9.29 -1.80 3.27
CA PHE A 279 10.07 -0.71 2.69
C PHE A 279 9.70 0.58 3.41
N GLY A 280 10.59 1.57 3.36
CA GLY A 280 10.37 2.83 4.03
C GLY A 280 11.31 3.92 3.54
N ASP A 281 10.75 5.11 3.31
CA ASP A 281 11.46 6.35 3.03
C ASP A 281 11.18 7.32 4.20
N PRO A 282 12.02 7.33 5.26
CA PRO A 282 11.91 8.30 6.33
C PRO A 282 11.93 9.73 5.79
N HIS A 283 11.20 10.60 6.48
CA HIS A 283 11.01 11.99 6.05
C HIS A 283 10.97 12.92 7.26
N ILE A 284 11.98 12.82 8.12
CA ILE A 284 11.99 13.31 9.50
C ILE A 284 12.20 14.82 9.53
N GLY A 285 11.14 15.56 9.86
CA GLY A 285 11.14 17.02 9.70
C GLY A 285 10.45 17.46 8.41
N GLY A 286 10.08 16.49 7.55
CA GLY A 286 9.25 16.66 6.38
C GLY A 286 10.01 17.12 5.13
N PRO A 287 9.30 17.63 4.10
CA PRO A 287 9.84 17.83 2.75
C PRO A 287 10.95 18.84 2.57
N ASN A 288 11.29 19.60 3.62
CA ASN A 288 12.38 20.57 3.59
C ASN A 288 13.58 20.12 4.43
N ASP A 289 13.48 18.98 5.11
CA ASP A 289 14.46 18.49 6.09
C ASP A 289 14.45 16.95 6.02
N PHE A 290 15.09 16.41 4.98
CA PHE A 290 15.20 14.95 4.77
C PHE A 290 16.60 14.55 4.30
N ALA A 291 17.51 15.51 4.16
CA ALA A 291 18.78 15.31 3.45
C ALA A 291 19.81 14.54 4.29
N ASP A 292 19.65 14.54 5.62
CA ASP A 292 20.45 13.82 6.60
C ASP A 292 19.70 12.65 7.25
N ASP A 293 18.47 12.38 6.81
CA ASP A 293 17.67 11.24 7.25
C ASP A 293 18.45 9.94 7.06
N ASN A 294 18.46 9.13 8.10
CA ASN A 294 19.07 7.82 8.08
C ASN A 294 18.24 6.83 8.87
N ALA A 295 18.47 5.55 8.62
CA ALA A 295 17.79 4.48 9.33
C ALA A 295 18.79 3.39 9.74
N SER A 296 18.45 2.68 10.81
CA SER A 296 19.16 1.48 11.21
C SER A 296 18.20 0.43 11.74
N PHE A 297 18.67 -0.81 11.76
CA PHE A 297 17.90 -1.96 12.22
C PHE A 297 18.66 -2.69 13.31
N ILE A 298 17.99 -2.87 14.45
CA ILE A 298 18.47 -3.70 15.54
C ILE A 298 17.93 -5.11 15.31
N SER A 299 18.83 -6.05 15.02
CA SER A 299 18.45 -7.45 14.82
C SER A 299 17.79 -8.05 16.07
N ALA A 300 16.76 -8.90 15.85
CA ALA A 300 16.18 -9.75 16.88
C ALA A 300 17.24 -10.57 17.66
N PHE A 301 18.36 -10.88 17.00
CA PHE A 301 19.43 -11.74 17.51
C PHE A 301 20.64 -10.98 18.07
N ASP A 302 20.62 -9.64 18.04
CA ASP A 302 21.73 -8.86 18.60
C ASP A 302 21.62 -8.78 20.13
N GLU A 303 22.41 -9.62 20.81
CA GLU A 303 22.40 -9.72 22.26
C GLU A 303 23.03 -8.51 22.97
N THR A 304 23.67 -7.58 22.25
CA THR A 304 24.23 -6.36 22.84
C THR A 304 23.15 -5.34 23.21
N PHE A 305 21.95 -5.47 22.64
CA PHE A 305 20.78 -4.63 22.97
C PHE A 305 19.83 -5.33 23.95
N PRO A 306 19.11 -4.56 24.81
CA PRO A 306 18.02 -5.10 25.62
C PRO A 306 16.97 -5.83 24.78
N PHE A 307 16.41 -6.94 25.29
CA PHE A 307 15.47 -7.78 24.54
C PHE A 307 14.27 -7.00 23.97
N ASN A 308 13.75 -6.02 24.72
CA ASN A 308 12.60 -5.20 24.33
C ASN A 308 12.92 -4.06 23.34
N THR A 309 14.16 -3.93 22.87
CA THR A 309 14.57 -2.96 21.84
C THR A 309 15.12 -3.64 20.59
N ARG A 310 15.00 -4.97 20.49
CA ARG A 310 15.43 -5.75 19.32
C ARG A 310 14.30 -5.89 18.31
N ASN A 311 14.66 -6.28 17.09
CA ASN A 311 13.74 -6.33 15.94
C ASN A 311 13.08 -4.97 15.68
N MET A 312 13.88 -3.91 15.77
CA MET A 312 13.42 -2.52 15.70
C MET A 312 14.14 -1.81 14.57
N LEU A 313 13.36 -1.24 13.65
CA LEU A 313 13.84 -0.22 12.74
C LEU A 313 13.61 1.14 13.39
N TYR A 314 14.62 1.99 13.35
CA TYR A 314 14.52 3.37 13.80
C TYR A 314 15.20 4.29 12.79
N ALA A 315 14.62 5.47 12.60
CA ALA A 315 15.13 6.49 11.72
C ALA A 315 15.37 7.79 12.51
N TRP A 316 16.32 8.60 12.07
CA TRP A 316 16.71 9.88 12.68
C TRP A 316 17.27 10.83 11.64
#